data_AF-A0A2T0VDF4-F1
#
_entry.id   AF-A0A2T0VDF4-F1
#
_cell.length_a   1.000
_cell.length_b   1.000
_cell.length_c   1.000
_cell.angle_alpha   90.00
_cell.angle_beta   90.00
_cell.angle_gamma   90.00
#
_symmetry.space_group_name_H-M   'P 1'
#
loop_
_entity.id
_entity.type
_entity.pdbx_description
1 polymer ?
#
loop_
_entity_poly.entity_id
_entity_poly.type
_entity_poly.pdbx_seq_one_letter_code
_entity_poly.pdbx_strand_id
1 'polypeptide(L)'
;MGRGRQKAKHTKVARDLKYFSPDTNYGALANELHSGGAPVAPVAPVSPELDKWSEYLDDSYADSKYIDKDDDEYGSGQESSKSA
;
A
#
# COMPACT_ATOMS: atom_id res chain seq x y z
N MET A 1 -3.27 -30.11 -36.96
CA MET A 1 -3.36 -30.43 -35.51
C MET A 1 -2.30 -29.63 -34.76
N GLY A 2 -2.65 -28.66 -33.91
CA GLY A 2 -1.62 -28.04 -33.03
C GLY A 2 -1.94 -26.68 -32.41
N ARG A 3 -2.72 -25.83 -33.10
CA ARG A 3 -2.96 -24.45 -32.61
C ARG A 3 -3.83 -24.39 -31.35
N GLY A 4 -4.83 -25.25 -31.20
CA GLY A 4 -5.70 -25.27 -30.02
C GLY A 4 -4.95 -25.66 -28.73
N ARG A 5 -4.01 -26.61 -28.83
CA ARG A 5 -3.17 -27.02 -27.69
C ARG A 5 -2.17 -25.94 -27.31
N GLN A 6 -1.55 -25.29 -28.29
CA GLN A 6 -0.68 -24.12 -28.04
C GLN A 6 -1.46 -22.98 -27.38
N LYS A 7 -2.64 -22.62 -27.91
CA LYS A 7 -3.50 -21.58 -27.33
C LYS A 7 -3.90 -21.91 -25.89
N ALA A 8 -4.24 -23.17 -25.59
CA ALA A 8 -4.54 -23.59 -24.22
C ALA A 8 -3.31 -23.46 -23.30
N LYS A 9 -2.12 -23.90 -23.75
CA LYS A 9 -0.87 -23.74 -22.99
C LYS A 9 -0.53 -22.26 -22.73
N HIS A 10 -0.62 -21.40 -23.75
CA HIS A 10 -0.33 -19.97 -23.60
C HIS A 10 -1.32 -19.26 -22.70
N THR A 11 -2.62 -19.58 -22.78
CA THR A 11 -3.62 -18.98 -21.88
C THR A 11 -3.46 -19.44 -20.43
N LYS A 12 -2.94 -20.65 -20.20
CA LYS A 12 -2.53 -21.10 -18.85
C LYS A 12 -1.35 -20.26 -18.34
N VAL A 13 -0.25 -20.23 -19.10
CA VAL A 13 0.96 -19.45 -18.74
C VAL A 13 0.63 -17.98 -18.52
N ALA A 14 -0.20 -17.37 -19.37
CA ALA A 14 -0.59 -15.97 -19.22
C ALA A 14 -1.40 -15.71 -17.95
N ARG A 15 -2.26 -16.64 -17.52
CA ARG A 15 -2.96 -16.52 -16.24
C ARG A 15 -2.01 -16.68 -15.08
N ASP A 16 -1.14 -17.69 -15.15
CA ASP A 16 -0.12 -17.93 -14.13
C ASP A 16 0.72 -16.66 -13.94
N LEU A 17 1.18 -16.03 -15.03
CA LEU A 17 1.92 -14.76 -15.00
C LEU A 17 1.07 -13.57 -14.49
N LYS A 18 -0.20 -13.47 -14.88
CA LYS A 18 -1.07 -12.36 -14.46
C LYS A 18 -1.36 -12.38 -12.96
N TYR A 19 -1.51 -13.58 -12.40
CA TYR A 19 -1.86 -13.80 -11.01
C TYR A 19 -0.68 -14.30 -10.18
N PHE A 20 0.54 -14.26 -10.73
CA PHE A 20 1.75 -14.58 -10.01
C PHE A 20 2.07 -13.44 -9.04
N SER A 21 1.96 -13.72 -7.75
CA SER A 21 2.58 -12.91 -6.72
C SER A 21 3.92 -13.54 -6.39
N PRO A 22 5.05 -12.86 -6.58
CA PRO A 22 6.33 -13.36 -6.12
C PRO A 22 6.34 -13.46 -4.59
N ASP A 23 6.89 -14.55 -4.06
CA ASP A 23 7.17 -14.67 -2.64
C ASP A 23 8.38 -13.78 -2.31
N THR A 24 8.12 -12.67 -1.64
CA THR A 24 9.16 -11.75 -1.18
C THR A 24 9.74 -12.23 0.14
N ASN A 25 11.07 -12.36 0.20
CA ASN A 25 11.74 -12.71 1.46
C ASN A 25 11.88 -11.46 2.34
N TYR A 26 10.90 -11.25 3.22
CA TYR A 26 10.89 -10.12 4.15
C TYR A 26 12.08 -10.11 5.12
N GLY A 27 12.66 -11.27 5.44
CA GLY A 27 13.84 -11.37 6.31
C GLY A 27 15.10 -10.80 5.66
N ALA A 28 15.32 -11.12 4.37
CA ALA A 28 16.42 -10.54 3.60
C ALA A 28 16.26 -9.02 3.45
N LEU A 29 15.05 -8.55 3.14
CA LEU A 29 14.72 -7.13 3.03
C LEU A 29 14.99 -6.37 4.34
N ALA A 30 14.57 -6.92 5.48
CA ALA A 30 14.79 -6.30 6.78
C ALA A 30 16.29 -6.19 7.10
N ASN A 31 17.06 -7.24 6.80
CA ASN A 31 18.51 -7.21 6.98
C ASN A 31 19.17 -6.14 6.11
N GLU A 32 18.79 -6.03 4.83
CA GLU A 32 19.29 -4.99 3.93
C GLU A 32 18.93 -3.58 4.40
N LEU A 33 17.71 -3.37 4.90
CA LEU A 33 17.27 -2.08 5.42
C LEU A 33 18.05 -1.68 6.68
N HIS A 34 18.32 -2.65 7.56
CA HIS A 34 19.10 -2.41 8.78
C HIS A 34 20.61 -2.33 8.53
N SER A 35 21.15 -3.04 7.54
CA SER A 35 22.58 -3.06 7.25
C SER A 35 23.01 -1.98 6.24
N GLY A 36 22.09 -1.55 5.37
CA GLY A 36 22.30 -0.54 4.32
C GLY A 36 21.70 0.83 4.64
N GLY A 37 20.94 0.94 5.73
CA GLY A 37 20.58 2.23 6.30
C GLY A 37 21.85 2.94 6.76
N ALA A 38 22.26 3.99 6.06
CA ALA A 38 23.21 4.95 6.59
C ALA A 38 22.82 5.25 8.04
N PRO A 39 23.77 5.31 8.99
CA PRO A 39 23.43 5.68 10.36
C PRO A 39 22.60 6.94 10.25
N VAL A 40 21.37 6.91 10.78
CA VAL A 40 20.53 8.10 10.89
C VAL A 40 21.36 9.04 11.77
N ALA A 41 22.14 9.89 11.11
CA ALA A 41 22.94 10.88 11.78
C ALA A 41 21.95 11.69 12.61
N PRO A 42 22.27 12.01 13.89
CA PRO A 42 21.43 12.90 14.68
C PRO A 42 21.12 14.11 13.80
N VAL A 43 19.82 14.33 13.55
CA VAL A 43 19.23 15.29 12.59
C VAL A 43 20.25 16.32 12.12
N ALA A 44 20.87 16.04 10.97
CA ALA A 44 21.71 17.03 10.32
C ALA A 44 20.86 18.29 10.09
N PRO A 45 21.44 19.50 10.24
CA PRO A 45 20.72 20.72 9.90
C PRO A 45 20.13 20.54 8.51
N VAL A 46 18.83 20.82 8.41
CA VAL A 46 18.01 20.68 7.21
C VAL A 46 18.83 21.16 6.01
N SER A 47 19.09 20.27 5.06
CA SER A 47 19.87 20.65 3.88
C SER A 47 19.10 21.77 3.15
N PRO A 48 19.80 22.73 2.53
CA PRO A 48 19.15 23.80 1.77
C PRO A 48 18.27 23.28 0.62
N GLU A 49 18.46 22.02 0.25
CA GLU A 49 17.62 21.34 -0.71
C GLU A 49 16.22 21.05 -0.14
N LEU A 50 16.11 20.62 1.13
CA LEU A 50 14.83 20.32 1.78
C LEU A 50 13.97 21.58 1.97
N ASP A 51 14.59 22.73 2.22
CA ASP A 51 13.88 24.03 2.30
C ASP A 51 13.24 24.41 0.96
N LYS A 52 13.84 24.04 -0.17
CA LYS A 52 13.24 24.27 -1.49
C LYS A 52 12.03 23.38 -1.75
N TRP A 53 12.03 22.17 -1.17
CA TRP A 53 10.93 21.21 -1.31
C TRP A 53 9.83 21.43 -0.26
N SER A 54 10.08 22.19 0.82
CA SER A 54 9.09 22.49 1.86
C SER A 54 7.95 23.38 1.34
N GLU A 55 8.24 24.29 0.42
CA GLU A 55 7.23 25.12 -0.27
C GLU A 55 6.20 24.28 -1.03
N TYR A 56 6.57 23.08 -1.50
CA TYR A 56 5.65 22.15 -2.14
C TYR A 56 4.90 21.24 -1.16
N LEU A 57 5.40 21.07 0.06
CA LEU A 57 4.75 20.23 1.08
C LEU A 57 3.59 20.96 1.75
N ASP A 58 3.69 22.28 1.93
CA ASP A 58 2.67 23.12 2.56
C ASP A 58 1.29 22.96 1.88
N ASP A 59 1.26 22.99 0.55
CA ASP A 59 0.02 22.84 -0.23
C ASP A 59 -0.54 21.39 -0.26
N SER A 60 0.31 20.37 -0.08
CA SER A 60 -0.11 18.95 -0.19
C SER A 60 -0.64 18.34 1.11
N TYR A 61 -0.31 18.94 2.27
CA TYR A 61 -0.72 18.46 3.59
C TYR A 61 -1.72 19.40 4.31
N ALA A 62 -1.92 20.62 3.82
CA ALA A 62 -2.95 21.53 4.33
C ALA A 62 -4.39 21.08 4.03
N ASP A 63 -4.60 20.07 3.16
CA ASP A 63 -5.90 19.43 2.91
C ASP A 63 -6.17 18.23 3.84
N SER A 64 -5.59 18.22 5.04
CA SER A 64 -5.97 17.28 6.12
C SER A 64 -7.17 17.78 6.95
N LYS A 65 -7.88 18.80 6.47
CA LYS A 65 -9.08 19.36 7.12
C LYS A 65 -10.30 18.42 7.11
N TYR A 66 -10.19 17.26 6.45
CA TYR A 66 -11.26 16.27 6.34
C TYR A 66 -11.14 15.10 7.32
N ILE A 67 -10.14 15.08 8.21
CA ILE A 67 -10.02 14.06 9.29
C ILE A 67 -10.50 14.67 10.61
N ASP A 68 -11.76 15.12 10.69
CA ASP A 68 -12.41 15.42 11.99
C ASP A 68 -13.94 15.64 11.89
N LYS A 69 -14.68 14.89 11.08
CA LYS A 69 -16.15 14.74 11.22
C LYS A 69 -16.61 13.40 10.66
N ASP A 70 -17.48 12.72 11.41
CA ASP A 70 -18.32 11.58 11.01
C ASP A 70 -17.91 10.17 11.51
N ASP A 71 -17.45 10.07 12.77
CA ASP A 71 -17.34 8.78 13.50
C ASP A 71 -18.43 8.59 14.58
N ASP A 72 -19.59 9.24 14.45
CA ASP A 72 -20.71 9.05 15.39
C ASP A 72 -21.93 8.40 14.69
N GLU A 73 -22.15 7.12 15.06
CA GLU A 73 -23.46 6.57 15.40
C GLU A 73 -24.43 6.20 14.25
N TYR A 74 -24.37 4.94 13.77
CA TYR A 74 -25.57 4.28 13.22
C TYR A 74 -25.54 2.75 13.35
N GLY A 75 -26.53 2.19 14.05
CA GLY A 75 -27.09 0.86 13.72
C GLY A 75 -27.03 -0.23 14.78
N SER A 76 -27.66 -0.05 15.95
CA SER A 76 -28.12 -1.19 16.76
C SER A 76 -29.25 -1.91 16.00
N GLY A 77 -28.97 -3.13 15.54
CA GLY A 77 -29.93 -3.96 14.80
C GLY A 77 -31.12 -4.35 15.67
N GLN A 78 -32.33 -4.06 15.17
CA GLN A 78 -33.57 -4.53 15.77
C GLN A 78 -33.71 -6.05 15.59
N GLU A 79 -33.69 -6.78 16.70
CA GLU A 79 -34.12 -8.18 16.77
C GLU A 79 -35.64 -8.24 16.51
N SER A 80 -36.02 -8.73 15.33
CA SER A 80 -37.41 -9.03 15.01
C SER A 80 -37.79 -10.40 15.61
N SER A 81 -38.38 -10.37 16.80
CA SER A 81 -39.12 -11.51 17.35
C SER A 81 -40.37 -11.76 16.49
N LYS A 82 -40.32 -12.78 15.64
CA LYS A 82 -41.48 -13.25 14.87
C LYS A 82 -42.16 -14.36 15.69
N SER A 83 -43.16 -13.96 16.47
CA SER A 83 -44.06 -14.86 17.20
C SER A 83 -45.50 -14.42 16.97
N ALA A 84 -46.23 -15.13 16.10
CA ALA A 84 -47.69 -15.32 16.08
C ALA A 84 -48.03 -16.28 14.94
#